data_AF-A0AAE0WKC1-F1
#
_entry.id   AF-A0AAE0WKC1-F1
#
_cell.length_a   1.000
_cell.length_b   1.000
_cell.length_c   1.000
_cell.angle_alpha   90.00
_cell.angle_beta   90.00
_cell.angle_gamma   90.00
#
_symmetry.space_group_name_H-M   'P 1'
#
loop_
_entity.id
_entity.type
_entity.pdbx_description
1 polymer ?
#
loop_
_entity_poly.entity_id
_entity_poly.type
_entity_poly.pdbx_seq_one_letter_code
_entity_poly.pdbx_strand_id
1 'polypeptide(L)'
;MASRDGKTTSPANTRDTVIAWNSNRLYLDRNDPEAGPKHIEREHSLVRIHPATGWKALWVNRSFTKRIVGLDQAGSDVILNYLFSVHEGNIDIQVRFKWTPRTSALWDNRITIHNASWDYEGREPRHGTRVTSLAEEPYFDASAPSRRQALGLDG
;
A
#
# COMPACT_ATOMS: atom_id res chain seq x y z
N MET A 1 -5.54 38.40 3.04
CA MET A 1 -5.93 38.20 1.62
C MET A 1 -4.96 37.17 1.05
N ALA A 2 -5.30 35.94 0.69
CA ALA A 2 -6.58 35.26 0.50
C ALA A 2 -6.55 33.91 1.21
N SER A 3 -7.68 33.54 1.84
CA SER A 3 -7.96 32.16 2.27
C SER A 3 -7.90 31.25 1.04
N ARG A 4 -7.18 30.13 1.18
CA ARG A 4 -7.34 28.96 0.31
C ARG A 4 -7.91 27.84 1.17
N ASP A 5 -9.12 28.07 1.67
CA ASP A 5 -10.07 27.00 1.97
C ASP A 5 -10.50 26.33 0.65
N GLY A 6 -9.56 25.59 0.06
CA GLY A 6 -9.81 24.71 -1.07
C GLY A 6 -9.95 23.30 -0.53
N LYS A 7 -11.13 22.95 -0.01
CA LYS A 7 -11.58 21.55 -0.05
C LYS A 7 -11.58 21.18 -1.53
N THR A 8 -10.49 20.60 -2.00
CA THR A 8 -10.48 19.81 -3.23
C THR A 8 -11.39 18.64 -2.96
N THR A 9 -12.67 18.83 -3.29
CA THR A 9 -13.63 17.74 -3.38
C THR A 9 -13.10 16.81 -4.46
N SER A 10 -12.47 15.71 -4.03
CA SER A 10 -12.19 14.58 -4.90
C SER A 10 -13.48 14.23 -5.64
N PRO A 11 -13.44 14.10 -6.97
CA PRO A 11 -14.64 13.90 -7.77
C PRO A 11 -15.31 12.59 -7.34
N ALA A 12 -16.60 12.70 -6.99
CA ALA A 12 -17.59 11.63 -6.95
C ALA A 12 -17.11 10.27 -6.41
N ASN A 13 -17.39 10.09 -5.12
CA ASN A 13 -17.46 8.84 -4.34
C ASN A 13 -18.04 7.64 -5.13
N THR A 14 -17.23 6.99 -5.96
CA THR A 14 -17.40 5.59 -6.37
C THR A 14 -17.14 4.75 -5.13
N ARG A 15 -18.21 4.34 -4.45
CA ARG A 15 -18.16 3.56 -3.19
C ARG A 15 -17.72 2.13 -3.45
N ASP A 16 -16.48 1.99 -3.89
CA ASP A 16 -15.78 0.72 -4.00
C ASP A 16 -15.05 0.46 -2.71
N THR A 17 -15.04 -0.81 -2.27
CA THR A 17 -14.51 -1.28 -0.98
C THR A 17 -13.21 -0.56 -0.59
N VAL A 18 -13.27 0.27 0.46
CA VAL A 18 -12.10 0.97 1.00
C VAL A 18 -11.58 0.27 2.25
N ILE A 19 -10.29 0.40 2.49
CA ILE A 19 -9.59 -0.12 3.66
C ILE A 19 -9.11 1.03 4.54
N ALA A 20 -9.23 0.84 5.86
CA ALA A 20 -8.53 1.68 6.81
C ALA A 20 -7.06 1.27 6.89
N TRP A 21 -6.17 2.25 6.81
CA TRP A 21 -4.73 2.08 6.72
C TRP A 21 -4.04 2.95 7.76
N ASN A 22 -3.14 2.35 8.54
CA ASN A 22 -2.41 3.04 9.59
C ASN A 22 -0.91 3.01 9.28
N SER A 23 -0.23 4.14 9.44
CA SER A 23 1.22 4.22 9.32
C SER A 23 1.94 3.25 10.27
N ASN A 24 3.05 2.64 9.86
CA ASN A 24 3.83 1.78 10.77
C ASN A 24 4.61 2.55 11.84
N ARG A 25 4.83 3.85 11.64
CA ARG A 25 5.47 4.72 12.63
C ARG A 25 4.47 5.72 13.19
N LEU A 26 4.79 6.21 14.38
CA LEU A 26 4.10 7.32 14.99
C LEU A 26 4.68 8.63 14.42
N TYR A 27 3.80 9.60 14.21
CA TYR A 27 4.15 10.93 13.71
C TYR A 27 3.61 11.97 14.68
N LEU A 28 4.39 13.02 14.89
CA LEU A 28 3.93 14.21 15.63
C LEU A 28 2.96 14.99 14.75
N ASP A 29 1.91 15.54 15.37
CA ASP A 29 1.02 16.47 14.70
C ASP A 29 1.70 17.82 14.60
N ARG A 30 1.84 18.35 13.37
CA ARG A 30 2.47 19.65 13.16
C ARG A 30 1.67 20.80 13.79
N ASN A 31 0.35 20.65 13.86
CA ASN A 31 -0.54 21.69 14.38
C ASN A 31 -0.77 21.56 15.89
N ASP A 32 -0.40 20.43 16.48
CA ASP A 32 -0.53 20.16 17.92
C ASP A 32 0.60 19.23 18.40
N PRO A 33 1.83 19.76 18.56
CA PRO A 33 2.99 18.94 18.90
C PRO A 33 2.94 18.35 20.31
N GLU A 34 2.13 18.94 21.22
CA GLU A 34 2.03 18.52 22.62
C GLU A 34 1.08 17.31 22.80
N ALA A 35 0.19 17.03 21.85
CA ALA A 35 -0.69 15.86 21.88
C ALA A 35 0.05 14.51 21.80
N GLY A 36 1.36 14.54 21.53
CA GLY A 36 2.19 13.35 21.40
C GLY A 36 2.05 12.66 20.04
N PRO A 37 2.92 11.68 19.76
CA PRO A 37 3.01 11.06 18.45
C PRO A 37 1.88 10.02 18.28
N LYS A 38 1.19 10.06 17.14
CA LYS A 38 0.07 9.17 16.81
C LYS A 38 0.26 8.51 15.45
N HIS A 39 -0.46 7.41 15.22
CA HIS A 39 -0.53 6.83 13.88
C HIS A 39 -1.31 7.77 12.94
N ILE A 40 -0.87 7.82 11.68
CA ILE A 40 -1.64 8.47 10.62
C ILE A 40 -2.60 7.44 10.06
N GLU A 41 -3.89 7.71 10.23
CA GLU A 41 -4.95 6.90 9.64
C GLU A 41 -5.44 7.52 8.32
N ARG A 42 -5.64 6.67 7.32
CA ARG A 42 -6.16 7.03 6.00
C ARG A 42 -7.07 5.94 5.48
N GLU A 43 -8.02 6.32 4.63
CA GLU A 43 -8.82 5.37 3.85
C GLU A 43 -8.24 5.30 2.44
N HIS A 44 -8.07 4.08 1.93
CA HIS A 44 -7.58 3.81 0.58
C HIS A 44 -8.45 2.77 -0.09
N SER A 45 -8.59 2.82 -1.40
CA SER A 45 -9.28 1.77 -2.16
C SER A 45 -8.56 0.43 -2.01
N LEU A 46 -9.31 -0.66 -1.78
CA LEU A 46 -8.76 -2.02 -1.70
C LEU A 46 -8.07 -2.43 -3.00
N VAL A 47 -8.62 -1.98 -4.12
CA VAL A 47 -8.02 -2.08 -5.45
C VAL A 47 -7.71 -0.67 -5.92
N ARG A 48 -6.52 -0.46 -6.46
CA ARG A 48 -6.10 0.81 -7.03
C ARG A 48 -5.81 0.68 -8.51
N ILE A 49 -5.81 1.82 -9.21
CA ILE A 49 -5.29 1.90 -10.58
C ILE A 49 -3.83 2.30 -10.56
N HIS A 50 -3.03 1.63 -11.38
CA HIS A 50 -1.64 2.01 -11.59
C HIS A 50 -1.59 3.14 -12.65
N PRO A 51 -1.13 4.35 -12.28
CA PRO A 51 -1.33 5.55 -13.11
C PRO A 51 -0.61 5.49 -14.46
N ALA A 52 0.50 4.73 -14.56
CA ALA A 52 1.26 4.63 -15.81
C ALA A 52 0.75 3.53 -16.75
N THR A 53 0.03 2.52 -16.24
CA THR A 53 -0.43 1.38 -17.06
C THR A 53 -1.95 1.35 -17.21
N GLY A 54 -2.69 2.06 -16.36
CA GLY A 54 -4.15 2.00 -16.28
C GLY A 54 -4.69 0.68 -15.73
N TRP A 55 -3.86 -0.21 -15.21
CA TRP A 55 -4.28 -1.53 -14.76
C TRP A 55 -4.69 -1.53 -13.29
N LYS A 56 -5.68 -2.36 -12.97
CA LYS A 56 -6.05 -2.68 -11.58
C LYS A 56 -4.92 -3.43 -10.87
N ALA A 57 -4.65 -3.04 -9.63
CA ALA A 57 -3.72 -3.70 -8.71
C ALA A 57 -4.31 -3.76 -7.29
N LEU A 58 -4.10 -4.88 -6.61
CA LEU A 58 -4.53 -5.02 -5.22
C LEU A 58 -3.65 -4.15 -4.30
N TRP A 59 -4.28 -3.43 -3.39
CA TRP A 59 -3.64 -2.53 -2.44
C TRP A 59 -3.92 -2.96 -1.00
N VAL A 60 -3.21 -4.00 -0.56
CA VAL A 60 -3.31 -4.52 0.81
C VAL A 60 -1.93 -4.77 1.37
N ASN A 61 -1.73 -4.56 2.67
CA ASN A 61 -0.50 -4.91 3.35
C ASN A 61 -0.79 -5.19 4.84
N ARG A 62 -0.45 -6.38 5.33
CA ARG A 62 -0.72 -6.81 6.72
C ARG A 62 -0.22 -5.84 7.78
N SER A 63 0.89 -5.15 7.53
CA SER A 63 1.44 -4.21 8.50
C SER A 63 0.56 -2.96 8.66
N PHE A 64 -0.06 -2.50 7.57
CA PHE A 64 -0.73 -1.20 7.52
C PHE A 64 -2.26 -1.30 7.43
N THR A 65 -2.79 -2.25 6.66
CA THR A 65 -4.24 -2.45 6.47
C THR A 65 -4.88 -3.00 7.73
N LYS A 66 -5.87 -2.31 8.30
CA LYS A 66 -6.49 -2.65 9.59
C LYS A 66 -7.88 -3.25 9.47
N ARG A 67 -8.71 -2.73 8.57
CA ARG A 67 -10.07 -3.22 8.34
C ARG A 67 -10.59 -2.79 6.98
N ILE A 68 -11.60 -3.48 6.50
CA ILE A 68 -12.45 -3.05 5.39
C ILE A 68 -13.56 -2.19 5.96
N VAL A 69 -13.70 -0.97 5.44
CA VAL A 69 -14.73 -0.02 5.89
C VAL A 69 -16.10 -0.51 5.42
N GLY A 70 -17.08 -0.47 6.32
CA GLY A 70 -18.45 -0.93 6.05
C GLY A 70 -18.70 -2.41 6.36
N LEU A 71 -17.65 -3.17 6.72
CA LEU A 71 -17.80 -4.52 7.26
C LEU A 71 -17.61 -4.52 8.78
N ASP A 72 -18.22 -5.48 9.46
CA ASP A 72 -17.85 -5.80 10.83
C ASP A 72 -16.42 -6.38 10.87
N GLN A 73 -15.81 -6.37 12.06
CA GLN A 73 -14.41 -6.78 12.20
C GLN A 73 -14.19 -8.23 11.78
N ALA A 74 -15.10 -9.15 12.15
CA ALA A 74 -14.93 -10.57 11.84
C ALA A 74 -15.04 -10.81 10.33
N GLY A 75 -16.02 -10.20 9.66
CA GLY A 75 -16.15 -10.24 8.20
C GLY A 75 -14.93 -9.64 7.48
N SER A 76 -14.45 -8.49 7.96
CA SER A 76 -13.24 -7.85 7.46
C SER A 76 -12.00 -8.75 7.58
N ASP A 77 -11.80 -9.37 8.74
CA ASP A 77 -10.62 -10.19 9.02
C ASP A 77 -10.56 -11.45 8.15
N VAL A 78 -11.70 -12.08 7.90
CA VAL A 78 -11.77 -13.26 7.01
C VAL A 78 -11.26 -12.90 5.60
N ILE A 79 -11.77 -11.80 5.03
CA ILE A 79 -11.40 -11.37 3.68
C ILE A 79 -9.94 -10.92 3.63
N LEU A 80 -9.52 -10.07 4.57
CA LEU A 80 -8.15 -9.55 4.57
C LEU A 80 -7.12 -10.66 4.78
N ASN A 81 -7.37 -11.64 5.66
CA ASN A 81 -6.45 -12.76 5.85
C ASN A 81 -6.32 -13.63 4.60
N TYR A 82 -7.41 -13.87 3.87
CA TYR A 82 -7.35 -14.53 2.57
C TYR A 82 -6.47 -13.74 1.60
N LEU A 83 -6.73 -12.44 1.42
CA LEU A 83 -5.95 -11.59 0.51
C LEU A 83 -4.46 -11.51 0.90
N PHE A 84 -4.14 -11.40 2.19
CA PHE A 84 -2.77 -11.44 2.66
C PHE A 84 -2.10 -12.78 2.32
N SER A 85 -2.80 -13.90 2.53
CA SER A 85 -2.25 -15.24 2.23
C SER A 85 -1.89 -15.44 0.76
N VAL A 86 -2.65 -14.84 -0.17
CA VAL A 86 -2.35 -14.91 -1.61
C VAL A 86 -0.98 -14.29 -1.93
N HIS A 87 -0.63 -13.16 -1.31
CA HIS A 87 0.65 -12.50 -1.56
C HIS A 87 1.80 -13.06 -0.73
N GLU A 88 1.54 -13.38 0.54
CA GLU A 88 2.55 -13.85 1.48
C GLU A 88 2.94 -15.32 1.25
N GLY A 89 2.00 -16.16 0.83
CA GLY A 89 2.20 -17.60 0.64
C GLY A 89 2.56 -18.03 -0.79
N ASN A 90 2.39 -17.16 -1.79
CA ASN A 90 2.63 -17.51 -3.19
C ASN A 90 4.05 -17.19 -3.62
N ILE A 91 4.88 -18.23 -3.77
CA ILE A 91 6.27 -18.11 -4.19
C ILE A 91 6.45 -17.68 -5.66
N ASP A 92 5.47 -17.93 -6.53
CA ASP A 92 5.56 -17.63 -7.97
C ASP A 92 5.57 -16.12 -8.26
N ILE A 93 5.08 -15.32 -7.31
CA ILE A 93 5.02 -13.86 -7.41
C ILE A 93 6.02 -13.16 -6.48
N GLN A 94 6.95 -13.91 -5.88
CA GLN A 94 7.96 -13.39 -4.97
C GLN A 94 9.36 -13.43 -5.56
N VAL A 95 10.16 -12.43 -5.21
CA VAL A 95 11.60 -12.40 -5.50
C VAL A 95 12.34 -12.21 -4.19
N ARG A 96 13.21 -13.17 -3.85
CA ARG A 96 14.14 -13.03 -2.71
C ARG A 96 15.51 -12.61 -3.23
N PHE A 97 15.87 -11.37 -2.93
CA PHE A 97 17.11 -10.78 -3.41
C PHE A 97 18.27 -10.95 -2.41
N LYS A 98 19.36 -11.58 -2.85
CA LYS A 98 20.60 -11.69 -2.07
C LYS A 98 21.50 -10.49 -2.36
N TRP A 99 21.67 -9.62 -1.37
CA TRP A 99 22.51 -8.44 -1.49
C TRP A 99 23.99 -8.79 -1.62
N THR A 100 24.68 -8.09 -2.52
CA THR A 100 26.15 -8.08 -2.65
C THR A 100 26.65 -6.63 -2.70
N PRO A 101 27.94 -6.37 -2.39
CA PRO A 101 28.48 -5.02 -2.43
C PRO A 101 28.24 -4.33 -3.77
N ARG A 102 27.92 -3.03 -3.74
CA ARG A 102 27.65 -2.18 -4.92
C ARG A 102 26.43 -2.57 -5.74
N THR A 103 25.43 -3.21 -5.12
CA THR A 103 24.17 -3.51 -5.78
C THR A 103 23.03 -2.63 -5.28
N SER A 104 22.16 -2.22 -6.20
CA SER A 104 20.95 -1.45 -5.94
C SER A 104 19.73 -2.20 -6.43
N ALA A 105 18.62 -2.11 -5.70
CA ALA A 105 17.32 -2.61 -6.13
C ALA A 105 16.35 -1.44 -6.32
N LEU A 106 15.56 -1.51 -7.38
CA LEU A 106 14.46 -0.59 -7.65
C LEU A 106 13.18 -1.41 -7.74
N TRP A 107 12.12 -0.92 -7.11
CA TRP A 107 10.80 -1.55 -7.19
C TRP A 107 9.71 -0.48 -7.27
N ASP A 108 8.59 -0.86 -7.88
CA ASP A 108 7.41 -0.01 -7.92
C ASP A 108 6.53 -0.24 -6.69
N ASN A 109 6.57 0.69 -5.74
CA ASN A 109 5.83 0.59 -4.48
C ASN A 109 4.31 0.67 -4.67
N ARG A 110 3.80 0.96 -5.88
CA ARG A 110 2.36 0.99 -6.18
C ARG A 110 1.78 -0.41 -6.42
N ILE A 111 2.64 -1.39 -6.71
CA ILE A 111 2.23 -2.76 -7.07
C ILE A 111 3.05 -3.84 -6.36
N THR A 112 3.88 -3.47 -5.38
CA THR A 112 4.74 -4.41 -4.67
C THR A 112 4.65 -4.22 -3.16
N ILE A 113 4.87 -5.32 -2.45
CA ILE A 113 5.13 -5.37 -1.01
C ILE A 113 6.54 -5.91 -0.83
N HIS A 114 7.27 -5.40 0.15
CA HIS A 114 8.60 -5.88 0.48
C HIS A 114 8.74 -6.10 1.98
N ASN A 115 9.59 -7.05 2.34
CA ASN A 115 9.94 -7.34 3.73
C ASN A 115 11.47 -7.45 3.86
N ALA A 116 12.01 -6.93 4.97
CA ALA A 116 13.39 -7.16 5.32
C ALA A 116 13.49 -8.47 6.13
N SER A 117 14.09 -9.51 5.54
CA SER A 117 14.37 -10.75 6.27
C SER A 117 15.43 -10.51 7.36
N TRP A 118 15.14 -11.01 8.56
CA TRP A 118 16.05 -11.01 9.71
C TRP A 118 16.72 -12.39 9.91
N ASP A 119 17.09 -13.03 8.79
CA ASP A 119 17.72 -14.35 8.72
C ASP A 119 19.22 -14.35 9.07
N TYR A 120 19.80 -13.17 9.30
CA TYR A 120 21.17 -12.99 9.80
C TYR A 120 21.21 -12.89 11.33
N GLU A 121 20.06 -12.83 12.01
CA GLU A 121 19.93 -12.87 13.48
C GLU A 121 20.78 -11.83 14.23
N GLY A 122 21.06 -10.69 13.59
CA GLY A 122 21.91 -9.65 14.18
C GLY A 122 23.39 -10.03 14.34
N ARG A 123 23.83 -11.18 13.79
CA ARG A 123 25.24 -11.62 13.82
C ARG A 123 26.18 -10.63 13.13
N GLU A 124 25.67 -9.93 12.12
CA GLU A 124 26.41 -8.94 11.35
C GLU A 124 25.60 -7.64 11.25
N PRO A 125 26.25 -6.46 11.32
CA PRO A 125 25.58 -5.20 11.02
C PRO A 125 25.07 -5.16 9.57
N ARG A 126 23.84 -4.67 9.37
CA ARG A 126 23.25 -4.48 8.04
C ARG A 126 22.82 -3.02 7.87
N HIS A 127 23.38 -2.35 6.88
CA HIS A 127 23.04 -0.98 6.52
C HIS A 127 22.67 -0.87 5.03
N GLY A 128 21.75 0.03 4.72
CA GLY A 128 21.39 0.37 3.35
C GLY A 128 20.74 1.75 3.29
N THR A 129 21.03 2.49 2.22
CA THR A 129 20.41 3.79 1.95
C THR A 129 19.22 3.60 1.05
N ARG A 130 18.10 4.25 1.37
CA ARG A 130 16.88 4.24 0.56
C ARG A 130 16.50 5.65 0.16
N VAL A 131 16.20 5.83 -1.12
CA VAL A 131 15.54 7.02 -1.66
C VAL A 131 14.12 6.62 -2.05
N THR A 132 13.16 7.49 -1.79
CA THR A 132 11.75 7.25 -2.13
C THR A 132 11.19 8.49 -2.79
N SER A 133 10.58 8.32 -3.97
CA SER A 133 9.90 9.40 -4.67
C SER A 133 8.51 9.62 -4.08
N LEU A 134 8.02 10.85 -4.15
CA LEU A 134 6.62 11.14 -3.91
C LEU A 134 5.77 10.52 -5.04
N ALA A 135 4.57 10.09 -4.68
CA ALA A 135 3.61 9.47 -5.59
C ALA A 135 2.27 10.20 -5.52
N GLU A 136 1.39 9.86 -6.47
CA GLU A 136 0.02 10.29 -6.54
C GLU A 136 -0.87 9.71 -5.42
N GLU A 137 -2.01 10.35 -5.18
CA GLU A 137 -3.06 9.77 -4.36
C GLU A 137 -3.67 8.55 -5.07
N PRO A 138 -3.79 7.38 -4.40
CA PRO A 138 -4.41 6.21 -5.00
C PRO A 138 -5.88 6.46 -5.34
N TYR A 139 -6.32 6.00 -6.50
CA TYR A 139 -7.72 6.04 -6.93
C TYR A 139 -8.14 4.69 -7.50
N PHE A 140 -9.46 4.50 -7.58
CA PHE A 140 -10.09 3.34 -8.20
C PHE A 140 -10.97 3.77 -9.39
N ASP A 141 -11.00 2.90 -10.40
CA ASP A 141 -11.90 3.00 -11.56
C ASP A 141 -12.44 1.61 -11.89
N ALA A 142 -13.76 1.45 -11.80
CA ALA A 142 -14.43 0.19 -12.09
C ALA A 142 -14.26 -0.27 -13.54
N SER A 143 -14.15 0.67 -14.48
CA SER A 143 -14.03 0.39 -15.92
C SER A 143 -12.62 -0.02 -16.35
N ALA A 144 -11.61 0.25 -15.51
CA ALA A 144 -10.22 -0.09 -15.81
C ALA A 144 -10.00 -1.61 -15.93
N PRO A 145 -9.17 -2.07 -16.88
CA PRO A 145 -8.91 -3.49 -17.05
C PRO A 145 -7.97 -4.03 -15.95
N SER A 146 -8.07 -5.33 -15.69
CA SER A 146 -6.98 -6.07 -15.06
C SER A 146 -5.80 -6.20 -16.04
N ARG A 147 -4.62 -6.54 -15.52
CA ARG A 147 -3.47 -6.85 -16.38
C ARG A 147 -3.78 -7.99 -17.37
N ARG A 148 -4.51 -9.03 -16.95
CA ARG A 148 -4.83 -10.16 -17.83
C ARG A 148 -5.80 -9.77 -18.94
N GLN A 149 -6.81 -8.96 -18.61
CA GLN A 149 -7.74 -8.37 -19.57
C GLN A 149 -7.02 -7.54 -20.61
N ALA A 150 -6.15 -6.63 -20.17
CA ALA A 150 -5.38 -5.76 -21.06
C ALA A 150 -4.42 -6.54 -21.98
N LEU A 151 -4.02 -7.75 -21.58
CA LEU A 151 -3.15 -8.64 -22.36
C LEU A 151 -3.93 -9.69 -23.18
N GLY A 152 -5.26 -9.70 -23.14
CA GLY A 152 -6.08 -10.69 -23.84
C GLY A 152 -5.92 -12.13 -23.33
N LEU A 153 -5.59 -12.31 -22.04
CA LEU A 153 -5.30 -13.61 -21.43
C LEU A 153 -6.49 -14.20 -20.65
N ASP A 154 -7.69 -13.66 -20.81
CA ASP A 154 -8.89 -14.09 -20.07
C ASP A 154 -9.64 -15.26 -20.75
N GLY A 155 -9.01 -15.91 -21.73
CA GLY A 155 -9.52 -17.10 -22.43
C GLY A 155 -9.21 -18.42 -21.73
#